data_AF-A0A1H8WI23-F1
#
_entry.id   AF-A0A1H8WI23-F1
#
_cell.length_a   1.000
_cell.length_b   1.000
_cell.length_c   1.000
_cell.angle_alpha   90.00
_cell.angle_beta   90.00
_cell.angle_gamma   90.00
#
_symmetry.space_group_name_H-M   'P 1'
#
loop_
_entity.id
_entity.type
_entity.pdbx_description
1 polymer ?
#
loop_
_entity_poly.entity_id
_entity_poly.type
_entity_poly.pdbx_seq_one_letter_code
_entity_poly.pdbx_strand_id
1 'polypeptide(L)'
;MARSSDQFRIGLRSTGCLNGEMMTSLRQAWAALSPRLKILEPVQFSSEHWSLIERLHAHFNDREAHTHLPMPIARFREDACREIYEHAKDFDDVKTVYVDDGWLLADGTPDTMARYMRHYNADVDEMMGVLVPSARYRKGHYAYGKFTVPQPHGLHADHSAEDPAGTGEPICIARIETLGTHYVAGDYKAHDPRTQSMLKALRYWISVPEGEPENILQELLKRGTVKTIPVNSVMLMVAGNGSANSQITQHIAARPPDGGLHSAFFQRQYKLYSSQTSSKRQLL
;
A
#
# COMPACT_ATOMS: atom_id res chain seq x y z
N MET A 1 -53.63 -32.44 42.55
CA MET A 1 -52.37 -31.73 42.87
C MET A 1 -51.57 -31.65 41.57
N ALA A 2 -51.64 -30.50 40.87
CA ALA A 2 -50.55 -29.49 40.75
C ALA A 2 -49.47 -29.94 39.73
N ARG A 3 -49.46 -29.36 38.50
CA ARG A 3 -48.56 -28.28 38.00
C ARG A 3 -47.08 -28.74 37.93
N SER A 4 -46.24 -28.48 36.93
CA SER A 4 -46.20 -27.50 35.85
C SER A 4 -45.11 -27.96 34.85
N SER A 5 -45.35 -27.64 33.58
CA SER A 5 -44.36 -27.47 32.52
C SER A 5 -43.10 -26.72 32.95
N ASP A 6 -41.94 -27.08 32.40
CA ASP A 6 -40.97 -26.09 31.92
C ASP A 6 -40.08 -26.60 30.78
N GLN A 7 -40.10 -25.79 29.72
CA GLN A 7 -39.37 -25.95 28.46
C GLN A 7 -37.95 -25.38 28.64
N PHE A 8 -36.91 -26.18 28.43
CA PHE A 8 -35.57 -25.64 28.19
C PHE A 8 -35.43 -25.26 26.70
N ARG A 9 -35.86 -24.03 26.38
CA ARG A 9 -35.39 -23.30 25.20
C ARG A 9 -34.00 -22.74 25.51
N ILE A 10 -32.95 -23.40 25.02
CA ILE A 10 -31.63 -22.76 24.89
C ILE A 10 -31.71 -21.89 23.63
N GLY A 11 -31.80 -20.58 23.86
CA GLY A 11 -31.78 -19.58 22.81
C GLY A 11 -30.43 -19.59 22.09
N LEU A 12 -30.48 -19.87 20.79
CA LEU A 12 -29.47 -19.42 19.83
C LEU A 12 -29.41 -17.89 19.91
N ARG A 13 -28.42 -17.36 20.64
CA ARG A 13 -28.08 -15.93 20.56
C ARG A 13 -27.45 -15.69 19.20
N SER A 14 -28.19 -14.94 18.39
CA SER A 14 -27.77 -14.27 17.17
C SER A 14 -26.37 -13.66 17.33
N THR A 15 -25.43 -14.13 16.52
CA THR A 15 -24.11 -13.53 16.28
C THR A 15 -24.18 -12.37 15.29
N GLY A 16 -25.38 -11.91 14.91
CA GLY A 16 -25.57 -10.94 13.82
C GLY A 16 -25.41 -9.46 14.18
N CYS A 17 -25.42 -9.08 15.46
CA CYS A 17 -25.47 -7.65 15.84
C CYS A 17 -24.12 -7.00 16.14
N LEU A 18 -23.08 -7.76 16.53
CA LEU A 18 -21.78 -7.17 16.89
C LEU A 18 -20.98 -6.66 15.67
N ASN A 19 -21.23 -7.22 14.49
CA ASN A 19 -20.53 -6.81 13.27
C ASN A 19 -21.06 -5.48 12.71
N GLY A 20 -22.34 -5.15 12.94
CA GLY A 20 -22.95 -3.92 12.41
C GLY A 20 -22.43 -2.63 13.07
N GLU A 21 -22.26 -2.63 14.39
CA GLU A 21 -21.77 -1.46 15.14
C GLU A 21 -20.26 -1.20 14.92
N MET A 22 -19.45 -2.25 14.78
CA MET A 22 -18.03 -2.07 14.41
C MET A 22 -17.88 -1.53 12.97
N MET A 23 -18.70 -1.99 12.02
CA MET A 23 -18.63 -1.54 10.62
C MET A 23 -18.98 -0.05 10.46
N THR A 24 -20.01 0.42 11.16
CA THR A 24 -20.34 1.86 11.15
C THR A 24 -19.24 2.70 11.81
N SER A 25 -18.58 2.17 12.85
CA SER A 25 -17.48 2.86 13.53
C SER A 25 -16.24 3.05 12.64
N LEU A 26 -15.87 2.05 11.82
CA LEU A 26 -14.69 2.13 10.94
C LEU A 26 -14.88 3.16 9.83
N ARG A 27 -16.06 3.16 9.20
CA ARG A 27 -16.41 4.13 8.14
C ARG A 27 -16.48 5.55 8.66
N GLN A 28 -17.03 5.74 9.87
CA GLN A 28 -17.06 7.03 10.55
C GLN A 28 -15.65 7.51 10.93
N ALA A 29 -14.81 6.62 11.45
CA ALA A 29 -13.42 6.94 11.79
C ALA A 29 -12.63 7.36 10.54
N TRP A 30 -12.81 6.66 9.42
CA TRP A 30 -12.21 7.04 8.14
C TRP A 30 -12.69 8.40 7.62
N ALA A 31 -14.00 8.65 7.66
CA ALA A 31 -14.57 9.93 7.26
C ALA A 31 -14.04 11.11 8.11
N ALA A 32 -13.73 10.86 9.39
CA ALA A 32 -13.18 11.85 10.30
C ALA A 32 -11.68 12.16 10.08
N LEU A 33 -10.97 11.45 9.19
CA LEU A 33 -9.55 11.68 8.94
C LEU A 33 -9.27 12.96 8.16
N SER A 34 -10.12 13.32 7.20
CA SER A 34 -9.88 14.44 6.27
C SER A 34 -9.40 15.77 6.92
N PRO A 35 -10.01 16.26 8.03
CA PRO A 35 -9.54 17.48 8.68
C PRO A 35 -8.21 17.32 9.46
N ARG A 36 -7.75 16.10 9.72
CA ARG A 36 -6.53 15.80 10.49
C ARG A 36 -5.31 15.64 9.60
N LEU A 37 -5.52 15.25 8.33
CA LEU A 37 -4.44 15.00 7.37
C LEU A 37 -3.92 16.32 6.78
N LYS A 38 -2.60 16.45 6.71
CA LYS A 38 -1.91 17.67 6.29
C LYS A 38 -1.77 17.77 4.79
N ILE A 39 -1.22 16.74 4.15
CA ILE A 39 -0.88 16.74 2.72
C ILE A 39 -1.64 15.66 1.93
N LEU A 40 -2.37 14.79 2.62
CA LEU A 40 -3.19 13.75 2.02
C LEU A 40 -4.69 14.01 2.19
N GLU A 41 -5.47 13.48 1.26
CA GLU A 41 -6.92 13.40 1.31
C GLU A 41 -7.34 11.93 1.19
N PRO A 42 -8.11 11.38 2.17
CA PRO A 42 -8.61 10.02 2.06
C PRO A 42 -9.54 9.87 0.86
N VAL A 43 -9.45 8.75 0.14
CA VAL A 43 -10.41 8.46 -0.93
C VAL A 43 -11.74 7.98 -0.35
N GLN A 44 -12.82 8.23 -1.09
CA GLN A 44 -14.12 7.62 -0.82
C GLN A 44 -14.12 6.20 -1.38
N PHE A 45 -14.37 5.21 -0.53
CA PHE A 45 -14.46 3.82 -0.95
C PHE A 45 -15.86 3.49 -1.48
N SER A 46 -15.92 2.68 -2.54
CA SER A 46 -17.16 2.03 -2.99
C SER A 46 -17.61 1.00 -1.95
N SER A 47 -18.84 0.50 -2.07
CA SER A 47 -19.34 -0.59 -1.21
C SER A 47 -18.46 -1.84 -1.29
N GLU A 48 -17.95 -2.18 -2.47
CA GLU A 48 -17.04 -3.31 -2.69
C GLU A 48 -15.70 -3.10 -1.98
N HIS A 49 -15.10 -1.90 -2.13
CA HIS A 49 -13.87 -1.54 -1.43
C HIS A 49 -14.04 -1.55 0.08
N TRP A 50 -15.19 -1.10 0.59
CA TRP A 50 -15.45 -1.17 2.02
C TRP A 50 -15.52 -2.60 2.55
N SER A 51 -16.19 -3.51 1.82
CA SER A 51 -16.24 -4.92 2.20
C SER A 51 -14.84 -5.53 2.29
N LEU A 52 -13.95 -5.16 1.36
CA LEU A 52 -12.55 -5.56 1.38
C LEU A 52 -11.80 -5.01 2.60
N ILE A 53 -11.92 -3.71 2.86
CA ILE A 53 -11.24 -3.05 3.99
C ILE A 53 -11.72 -3.62 5.33
N GLU A 54 -13.02 -3.88 5.49
CA GLU A 54 -13.59 -4.46 6.70
C GLU A 54 -13.03 -5.87 6.96
N ARG A 55 -12.85 -6.68 5.91
CA ARG A 55 -12.19 -8.00 6.02
C ARG A 55 -10.75 -7.88 6.47
N LEU A 56 -9.96 -7.00 5.84
CA LEU A 56 -8.56 -6.76 6.20
C LEU A 56 -8.40 -6.17 7.61
N HIS A 57 -9.34 -5.33 8.03
CA HIS A 57 -9.35 -4.75 9.37
C HIS A 57 -9.59 -5.82 10.45
N ALA A 58 -10.58 -6.70 10.22
CA ALA A 58 -10.90 -7.78 11.15
C ALA A 58 -9.85 -8.89 11.17
N HIS A 59 -9.35 -9.26 9.99
CA HIS A 59 -8.35 -10.29 9.80
C HIS A 59 -7.39 -9.87 8.68
N PHE A 60 -6.27 -9.25 9.09
CA PHE A 60 -5.30 -8.75 8.12
C PHE A 60 -4.78 -9.84 7.19
N ASN A 61 -4.52 -11.06 7.67
CA ASN A 61 -4.06 -12.18 6.83
C ASN A 61 -5.17 -12.84 5.98
N ASP A 62 -6.25 -12.12 5.66
CA ASP A 62 -7.28 -12.58 4.74
C ASP A 62 -6.72 -12.64 3.31
N ARG A 63 -6.43 -13.86 2.86
CA ARG A 63 -5.79 -14.14 1.57
C ARG A 63 -6.64 -13.70 0.38
N GLU A 64 -7.94 -13.94 0.41
CA GLU A 64 -8.80 -13.55 -0.69
C GLU A 64 -8.84 -12.02 -0.78
N ALA A 65 -8.99 -11.34 0.35
CA ALA A 65 -8.92 -9.89 0.42
C ALA A 65 -7.60 -9.34 -0.17
N HIS A 66 -6.46 -9.90 0.21
CA HIS A 66 -5.16 -9.51 -0.35
C HIS A 66 -5.05 -9.65 -1.88
N THR A 67 -5.76 -10.60 -2.51
CA THR A 67 -5.73 -10.74 -3.98
C THR A 67 -6.38 -9.56 -4.71
N HIS A 68 -7.18 -8.75 -4.02
CA HIS A 68 -7.79 -7.53 -4.55
C HIS A 68 -6.93 -6.28 -4.37
N LEU A 69 -5.81 -6.40 -3.67
CA LEU A 69 -4.81 -5.34 -3.53
C LEU A 69 -3.82 -5.36 -4.71
N PRO A 70 -3.16 -4.23 -5.01
CA PRO A 70 -3.23 -2.94 -4.32
C PRO A 70 -4.45 -2.07 -4.67
N MET A 71 -4.83 -1.20 -3.73
CA MET A 71 -5.95 -0.25 -3.90
C MET A 71 -5.58 1.16 -3.41
N PRO A 72 -6.10 2.23 -4.05
CA PRO A 72 -5.86 3.59 -3.58
C PRO A 72 -6.59 3.83 -2.25
N ILE A 73 -5.91 4.47 -1.30
CA ILE A 73 -6.48 4.85 0.01
C ILE A 73 -6.46 6.36 0.26
N ALA A 74 -5.56 7.09 -0.40
CA ALA A 74 -5.54 8.54 -0.34
C ALA A 74 -4.99 9.13 -1.63
N ARG A 75 -5.11 10.44 -1.78
CA ARG A 75 -4.40 11.22 -2.78
C ARG A 75 -3.66 12.38 -2.13
N PHE A 76 -2.58 12.86 -2.73
CA PHE A 76 -2.01 14.15 -2.32
C PHE A 76 -3.01 15.28 -2.58
N ARG A 77 -3.04 16.23 -1.65
CA ARG A 77 -3.67 17.53 -1.88
C ARG A 77 -2.95 18.23 -3.04
N GLU A 78 -3.69 19.04 -3.78
CA GLU A 78 -3.19 19.68 -5.00
C GLU A 78 -2.03 20.65 -4.71
N ASP A 79 -2.11 21.40 -3.63
CA ASP A 79 -1.07 22.30 -3.15
C ASP A 79 0.21 21.56 -2.77
N ALA A 80 0.10 20.49 -1.97
CA ALA A 80 1.22 19.64 -1.60
C ALA A 80 1.88 19.00 -2.83
N CYS A 81 1.07 18.49 -3.76
CA CYS A 81 1.57 17.93 -5.01
C CYS A 81 2.39 18.96 -5.81
N ARG A 82 1.87 20.18 -5.95
CA ARG A 82 2.54 21.26 -6.68
C ARG A 82 3.86 21.64 -6.02
N GLU A 83 3.88 21.81 -4.71
CA GLU A 83 5.09 22.22 -3.98
C GLU A 83 6.17 21.14 -3.98
N ILE A 84 5.79 19.87 -3.81
CA ILE A 84 6.70 18.73 -3.92
C ILE A 84 7.34 18.68 -5.31
N TYR A 85 6.54 18.91 -6.35
CA TYR A 85 7.00 18.92 -7.72
C TYR A 85 7.95 20.09 -8.01
N GLU A 86 7.62 21.30 -7.58
CA GLU A 86 8.49 22.47 -7.78
C GLU A 86 9.84 22.26 -7.09
N HIS A 87 9.88 21.70 -5.88
CA HIS A 87 11.13 21.33 -5.24
C HIS A 87 11.89 20.25 -6.02
N ALA A 88 11.20 19.24 -6.55
CA ALA A 88 11.85 18.17 -7.30
C ALA A 88 12.48 18.65 -8.62
N LYS A 89 11.99 19.74 -9.22
CA LYS A 89 12.53 20.32 -10.47
C LYS A 89 13.93 20.92 -10.32
N ASP A 90 14.34 21.25 -9.11
CA ASP A 90 15.66 21.82 -8.84
C ASP A 90 16.77 20.75 -8.83
N PHE A 91 16.43 19.49 -9.12
CA PHE A 91 17.36 18.35 -9.05
C PHE A 91 17.33 17.53 -10.34
N ASP A 92 18.40 17.68 -11.14
CA ASP A 92 18.62 16.87 -12.35
C ASP A 92 19.03 15.41 -12.03
N ASP A 93 19.60 15.15 -10.85
CA ASP A 93 19.90 13.81 -10.36
C ASP A 93 18.84 13.35 -9.35
N VAL A 94 18.54 12.05 -9.34
CA VAL A 94 17.66 11.46 -8.33
C VAL A 94 18.40 11.38 -6.99
N LYS A 95 17.90 12.11 -6.00
CA LYS A 95 18.29 11.95 -4.60
C LYS A 95 17.41 10.89 -3.95
N THR A 96 18.02 9.97 -3.20
CA THR A 96 17.31 8.96 -2.41
C THR A 96 17.75 9.07 -0.95
N VAL A 97 16.77 9.10 -0.03
CA VAL A 97 16.99 9.18 1.41
C VAL A 97 16.24 8.05 2.08
N TYR A 98 16.97 7.23 2.83
CA TYR A 98 16.40 6.17 3.67
C TYR A 98 15.99 6.73 5.02
N VAL A 99 14.83 6.31 5.50
CA VAL A 99 14.21 6.74 6.75
C VAL A 99 14.01 5.52 7.63
N ASP A 100 14.54 5.58 8.84
CA ASP A 100 14.31 4.61 9.91
C ASP A 100 13.76 5.31 11.16
N ASP A 101 13.59 4.56 12.24
CA ASP A 101 13.06 5.08 13.51
C ASP A 101 13.94 6.18 14.12
N GLY A 102 15.26 6.15 13.85
CA GLY A 102 16.21 7.16 14.35
C GLY A 102 16.14 8.47 13.57
N TRP A 103 15.73 8.43 12.31
CA TRP A 103 15.58 9.61 11.45
C TRP A 103 14.50 10.58 11.94
N LEU A 104 13.45 10.08 12.61
CA LEU A 104 12.40 10.91 13.21
C LEU A 104 12.90 11.79 14.37
N LEU A 105 14.07 11.47 14.93
CA LEU A 105 14.67 12.13 16.10
C LEU A 105 15.78 13.12 15.74
N ALA A 106 16.15 13.25 14.46
CA ALA A 106 17.28 14.07 14.03
C ALA A 106 16.85 15.50 13.61
N ASP A 107 17.22 16.50 14.41
CA ASP A 107 16.99 17.94 14.17
C ASP A 107 17.98 18.56 13.14
N GLY A 108 18.30 17.84 12.07
CA GLY A 108 19.17 18.34 11.00
C GLY A 108 18.48 19.36 10.09
N THR A 109 19.26 20.24 9.46
CA THR A 109 18.78 21.32 8.55
C THR A 109 17.72 20.78 7.58
N PRO A 110 16.47 21.26 7.62
CA PRO A 110 15.37 20.57 6.93
C PRO A 110 15.49 20.76 5.41
N ASP A 111 15.88 19.72 4.69
CA ASP A 111 15.53 19.62 3.28
C ASP A 111 14.00 19.75 3.17
N THR A 112 13.51 20.61 2.27
CA THR A 112 12.08 20.79 2.01
C THR A 112 11.38 19.45 1.78
N MET A 113 12.05 18.50 1.12
CA MET A 113 11.50 17.17 0.91
C MET A 113 11.40 16.35 2.22
N ALA A 114 12.32 16.53 3.16
CA ALA A 114 12.24 15.91 4.48
C ALA A 114 11.02 16.41 5.29
N ARG A 115 10.59 17.66 5.08
CA ARG A 115 9.34 18.17 5.67
C ARG A 115 8.11 17.46 5.09
N TYR A 116 8.03 17.32 3.76
CA TYR A 116 6.92 16.56 3.15
C TYR A 116 6.94 15.09 3.54
N MET A 117 8.12 14.46 3.66
CA MET A 117 8.22 13.10 4.17
C MET A 117 7.67 12.98 5.59
N ARG A 118 7.93 13.94 6.49
CA ARG A 118 7.36 13.96 7.84
C ARG A 118 5.84 14.10 7.84
N HIS A 119 5.29 14.97 6.99
CA HIS A 119 3.84 15.10 6.83
C HIS A 119 3.21 13.85 6.22
N TYR A 120 3.83 13.27 5.20
CA TYR A 120 3.42 12.01 4.60
C TYR A 120 3.38 10.89 5.66
N ASN A 121 4.45 10.77 6.46
CA ASN A 121 4.50 9.78 7.52
C ASN A 121 3.37 9.99 8.53
N ALA A 122 3.20 11.21 9.05
CA ALA A 122 2.13 11.50 10.01
C ALA A 122 0.74 11.16 9.45
N ASP A 123 0.45 11.57 8.21
CA ASP A 123 -0.84 11.31 7.57
C ASP A 123 -1.09 9.81 7.33
N VAL A 124 -0.06 9.08 6.87
CA VAL A 124 -0.17 7.62 6.67
C VAL A 124 -0.31 6.89 8.00
N ASP A 125 0.37 7.32 9.06
CA ASP A 125 0.19 6.73 10.39
C ASP A 125 -1.23 6.92 10.93
N GLU A 126 -1.83 8.09 10.72
CA GLU A 126 -3.24 8.34 11.07
C GLU A 126 -4.19 7.42 10.29
N MET A 127 -3.97 7.25 8.99
CA MET A 127 -4.77 6.32 8.18
C MET A 127 -4.58 4.86 8.61
N MET A 128 -3.33 4.44 8.84
CA MET A 128 -3.02 3.07 9.24
C MET A 128 -3.52 2.76 10.66
N GLY A 129 -3.54 3.75 11.55
CA GLY A 129 -4.15 3.63 12.87
C GLY A 129 -5.65 3.32 12.82
N VAL A 130 -6.33 3.73 11.75
CA VAL A 130 -7.73 3.36 11.49
C VAL A 130 -7.84 2.03 10.75
N LEU A 131 -7.10 1.85 9.65
CA LEU A 131 -7.23 0.67 8.77
C LEU A 131 -6.69 -0.61 9.39
N VAL A 132 -5.51 -0.56 10.00
CA VAL A 132 -4.85 -1.72 10.60
C VAL A 132 -4.17 -1.30 11.92
N PRO A 133 -4.94 -1.16 13.02
CA PRO A 133 -4.44 -0.59 14.28
C PRO A 133 -3.26 -1.32 14.92
N SER A 134 -3.02 -2.59 14.56
CA SER A 134 -1.89 -3.41 15.00
C SER A 134 -0.60 -3.20 14.20
N ALA A 135 -0.67 -2.48 13.08
CA ALA A 135 0.48 -2.15 12.25
C ALA A 135 1.38 -1.14 12.96
N ARG A 136 2.70 -1.35 12.88
CA ARG A 136 3.69 -0.39 13.36
C ARG A 136 4.71 -0.13 12.27
N TYR A 137 5.12 1.13 12.18
CA TYR A 137 6.16 1.55 11.25
C TYR A 137 7.45 0.73 11.46
N ARG A 138 8.16 0.49 10.37
CA ARG A 138 9.42 -0.27 10.36
C ARG A 138 10.52 0.47 9.61
N LYS A 139 10.25 0.83 8.36
CA LYS A 139 11.19 1.51 7.48
C LYS A 139 10.46 2.27 6.40
N GLY A 140 11.15 3.25 5.81
CA GLY A 140 10.68 3.94 4.63
C GLY A 140 11.83 4.58 3.89
N HIS A 141 11.51 5.17 2.76
CA HIS A 141 12.44 6.02 2.04
C HIS A 141 11.65 6.97 1.17
N TYR A 142 12.33 8.03 0.74
CA TYR A 142 11.82 8.91 -0.28
C TYR A 142 12.91 9.21 -1.30
N ALA A 143 12.50 9.42 -2.55
CA ALA A 143 13.37 9.78 -3.63
C ALA A 143 12.78 10.92 -4.45
N TYR A 144 13.60 11.84 -4.95
CA TYR A 144 13.11 12.99 -5.71
C TYR A 144 14.16 13.51 -6.68
N GLY A 145 13.72 14.17 -7.74
CA GLY A 145 14.56 14.70 -8.82
C GLY A 145 14.05 14.25 -10.18
N LYS A 146 14.93 14.30 -11.18
CA LYS A 146 14.64 13.93 -12.57
C LYS A 146 14.86 12.45 -12.83
N PHE A 147 13.79 11.74 -13.15
CA PHE A 147 13.81 10.33 -13.50
C PHE A 147 13.86 10.20 -15.03
N THR A 148 15.05 10.01 -15.59
CA THR A 148 15.32 10.07 -17.05
C THR A 148 15.56 8.72 -17.71
N VAL A 149 14.94 7.66 -17.22
CA VAL A 149 15.32 6.32 -17.69
C VAL A 149 14.12 5.37 -17.70
N PRO A 150 13.99 4.48 -18.70
CA PRO A 150 13.64 3.10 -18.42
C PRO A 150 14.89 2.43 -17.83
N GLN A 151 15.30 2.84 -16.63
CA GLN A 151 16.12 1.96 -15.81
C GLN A 151 15.07 1.14 -15.11
N PRO A 152 15.19 -0.20 -15.09
CA PRO A 152 14.61 -0.95 -14.00
C PRO A 152 15.33 -0.43 -12.75
N HIS A 153 14.90 0.73 -12.23
CA HIS A 153 15.04 1.05 -10.82
C HIS A 153 14.32 -0.11 -10.18
N GLY A 154 15.14 -1.10 -9.83
CA GLY A 154 14.74 -2.46 -9.59
C GLY A 154 13.59 -2.43 -8.62
N LEU A 155 12.67 -3.36 -8.83
CA LEU A 155 11.68 -3.81 -7.84
C LEU A 155 11.95 -3.18 -6.49
N HIS A 156 11.17 -2.17 -6.13
CA HIS A 156 11.27 -1.54 -4.83
C HIS A 156 11.14 -2.62 -3.76
N ALA A 157 12.29 -3.08 -3.27
CA ALA A 157 12.48 -4.29 -2.49
C ALA A 157 11.85 -5.54 -3.12
N ASP A 158 12.67 -6.58 -3.23
CA ASP A 158 12.21 -7.95 -3.24
C ASP A 158 11.46 -8.16 -1.91
N HIS A 159 10.19 -7.77 -1.86
CA HIS A 159 9.28 -8.12 -0.75
C HIS A 159 9.35 -9.65 -0.50
N SER A 160 9.59 -10.39 -1.60
CA SER A 160 9.80 -11.83 -1.67
C SER A 160 11.10 -12.34 -1.03
N ALA A 161 12.13 -11.52 -0.86
CA ALA A 161 13.37 -11.95 -0.21
C ALA A 161 13.24 -12.00 1.32
N GLU A 162 12.27 -11.28 1.88
CA GLU A 162 12.07 -11.24 3.33
C GLU A 162 11.05 -12.28 3.82
N ASP A 163 10.31 -12.91 2.90
CA ASP A 163 9.44 -14.05 3.21
C ASP A 163 9.51 -15.15 2.13
N PRO A 164 10.33 -16.20 2.34
CA PRO A 164 10.43 -17.33 1.42
C PRO A 164 9.11 -18.09 1.23
N ALA A 165 8.16 -17.96 2.16
CA ALA A 165 6.81 -18.53 2.08
C ALA A 165 5.78 -17.56 1.47
N GLY A 166 6.14 -16.30 1.27
CA GLY A 166 5.37 -15.25 0.60
C GLY A 166 5.31 -15.48 -0.91
N THR A 167 4.67 -16.56 -1.36
CA THR A 167 4.39 -16.76 -2.78
C THR A 167 3.28 -15.82 -3.24
N GLY A 168 3.45 -15.15 -4.38
CA GLY A 168 2.36 -14.44 -5.05
C GLY A 168 2.22 -12.95 -4.74
N GLU A 169 3.32 -12.25 -4.60
CA GLU A 169 3.31 -10.83 -4.28
C GLU A 169 2.87 -9.97 -5.47
N PRO A 170 2.16 -8.85 -5.22
CA PRO A 170 1.98 -7.83 -6.23
C PRO A 170 3.34 -7.28 -6.63
N ILE A 171 3.75 -7.56 -7.86
CA ILE A 171 4.98 -7.02 -8.43
C ILE A 171 4.71 -5.56 -8.76
N CYS A 172 5.37 -4.63 -8.06
CA CYS A 172 5.52 -3.26 -8.54
C CYS A 172 6.35 -3.31 -9.82
N ILE A 173 5.74 -3.03 -10.96
CA ILE A 173 6.43 -2.92 -12.23
C ILE A 173 6.94 -1.48 -12.31
N ALA A 174 8.26 -1.37 -12.45
CA ALA A 174 9.02 -0.14 -12.30
C ALA A 174 8.51 1.01 -13.21
N ARG A 175 8.90 2.21 -12.79
CA ARG A 175 8.66 3.50 -13.46
C ARG A 175 9.25 3.48 -14.86
N ILE A 176 8.39 3.41 -15.86
CA ILE A 176 8.78 3.65 -17.25
C ILE A 176 8.51 5.13 -17.48
N GLU A 177 9.57 5.86 -17.81
CA GLU A 177 9.68 7.32 -17.96
C GLU A 177 8.38 8.01 -18.45
N THR A 178 7.70 7.44 -19.44
CA THR A 178 6.48 7.97 -20.05
C THR A 178 5.17 7.27 -19.66
N LEU A 179 5.22 6.05 -19.10
CA LEU A 179 4.03 5.19 -18.95
C LEU A 179 3.42 5.21 -17.54
N GLY A 180 4.17 5.69 -16.54
CA GLY A 180 3.69 5.81 -15.16
C GLY A 180 4.19 4.68 -14.26
N THR A 181 3.49 4.44 -13.15
CA THR A 181 3.80 3.35 -12.22
C THR A 181 2.77 2.25 -12.38
N HIS A 182 3.22 1.02 -12.60
CA HIS A 182 2.35 -0.11 -12.87
C HIS A 182 2.50 -1.20 -11.81
N TYR A 183 1.49 -2.03 -11.67
CA TYR A 183 1.51 -3.14 -10.72
C TYR A 183 0.79 -4.36 -11.28
N VAL A 184 1.16 -5.53 -10.77
CA VAL A 184 0.43 -6.77 -10.96
C VAL A 184 -0.48 -6.96 -9.76
N ALA A 185 -1.78 -7.16 -10.00
CA ALA A 185 -2.72 -7.50 -8.93
C ALA A 185 -2.72 -9.02 -8.70
N GLY A 186 -2.80 -9.45 -7.46
CA GLY A 186 -2.93 -10.87 -7.12
C GLY A 186 -1.62 -11.69 -7.19
N ASP A 187 -1.78 -13.02 -7.20
CA ASP A 187 -0.68 -13.98 -7.10
C ASP A 187 0.00 -14.22 -8.45
N TYR A 188 1.26 -13.78 -8.59
CA TYR A 188 2.10 -14.05 -9.76
C TYR A 188 2.10 -15.52 -10.21
N LYS A 189 2.13 -16.47 -9.27
CA LYS A 189 2.18 -17.91 -9.57
C LYS A 189 0.84 -18.47 -10.04
N ALA A 190 -0.27 -17.77 -9.78
CA ALA A 190 -1.59 -18.18 -10.26
C ALA A 190 -1.76 -17.91 -11.77
N HIS A 191 -0.88 -17.12 -12.39
CA HIS A 191 -0.91 -16.89 -13.84
C HIS A 191 -0.32 -18.07 -14.62
N ASP A 192 -0.75 -18.22 -15.87
CA ASP A 192 -0.22 -19.22 -16.79
C ASP A 192 1.26 -18.93 -17.16
N PRO A 193 2.03 -19.94 -17.63
CA PRO A 193 3.46 -19.77 -17.92
C PRO A 193 3.79 -18.65 -18.91
N ARG A 194 2.93 -18.40 -19.89
CA ARG A 194 3.13 -17.32 -20.87
C ARG A 194 2.99 -15.96 -20.21
N THR A 195 1.94 -15.78 -19.41
CA THR A 195 1.75 -14.55 -18.62
C THR A 195 2.91 -14.36 -17.63
N GLN A 196 3.39 -15.41 -16.97
CA GLN A 196 4.56 -15.35 -16.10
C GLN A 196 5.85 -14.92 -16.83
N SER A 197 6.06 -15.38 -18.07
CA SER A 197 7.17 -14.96 -18.95
C SER A 197 7.08 -13.47 -19.29
N MET A 198 5.89 -13.01 -19.69
CA MET A 198 5.61 -11.60 -19.98
C MET A 198 5.84 -10.69 -18.76
N LEU A 199 5.37 -11.10 -17.58
CA LEU A 199 5.59 -10.35 -16.34
C LEU A 199 7.07 -10.30 -15.94
N LYS A 200 7.84 -11.37 -16.22
CA LYS A 200 9.29 -11.39 -16.04
C LYS A 200 10.00 -10.45 -17.02
N ALA A 201 9.53 -10.38 -18.27
CA ALA A 201 10.00 -9.45 -19.27
C ALA A 201 9.88 -8.00 -18.79
N LEU A 202 8.71 -7.62 -18.24
CA LEU A 202 8.49 -6.31 -17.64
C LEU A 202 9.32 -6.06 -16.39
N ARG A 203 9.49 -7.09 -15.54
CA ARG A 203 10.29 -7.01 -14.30
C ARG A 203 11.74 -6.59 -14.58
N TYR A 204 12.33 -7.13 -15.64
CA TYR A 204 13.74 -6.89 -15.98
C TYR A 204 13.93 -5.95 -17.16
N TRP A 205 12.84 -5.48 -17.76
CA TRP A 205 12.84 -4.71 -18.99
C TRP A 205 13.66 -5.39 -20.11
N ILE A 206 13.37 -6.65 -20.37
CA ILE A 206 14.05 -7.48 -21.37
C ILE A 206 13.06 -8.07 -22.37
N SER A 207 13.50 -8.29 -23.59
CA SER A 207 12.73 -9.00 -24.61
C SER A 207 12.61 -10.50 -24.27
N VAL A 208 11.47 -11.09 -24.60
CA VAL A 208 11.17 -12.53 -24.45
C VAL A 208 10.48 -13.05 -25.72
N PRO A 209 10.24 -14.36 -25.92
CA PRO A 209 9.56 -14.86 -27.11
C PRO A 209 8.17 -14.25 -27.36
N GLU A 210 7.50 -13.77 -26.30
CA GLU A 210 6.22 -13.08 -26.39
C GLU A 210 6.31 -11.63 -26.93
N GLY A 211 7.51 -11.03 -27.02
CA GLY A 211 7.75 -9.73 -27.63
C GLY A 211 8.70 -8.81 -26.86
N GLU A 212 8.78 -7.56 -27.33
CA GLU A 212 9.47 -6.46 -26.65
C GLU A 212 8.70 -5.97 -25.40
N PRO A 213 9.38 -5.47 -24.36
CA PRO A 213 8.76 -5.01 -23.11
C PRO A 213 7.58 -4.04 -23.29
N GLU A 214 7.68 -3.08 -24.21
CA GLU A 214 6.63 -2.09 -24.46
C GLU A 214 5.35 -2.74 -25.00
N ASN A 215 5.49 -3.66 -25.96
CA ASN A 215 4.36 -4.41 -26.52
C ASN A 215 3.73 -5.32 -25.48
N ILE A 216 4.56 -5.96 -24.66
CA ILE A 216 4.11 -6.80 -23.54
C ILE A 216 3.32 -5.99 -22.52
N LEU A 217 3.78 -4.78 -22.16
CA LEU A 217 3.08 -3.92 -21.23
C LEU A 217 1.71 -3.52 -21.76
N GLN A 218 1.63 -3.09 -23.02
CA GLN A 218 0.35 -2.73 -23.64
C GLN A 218 -0.63 -3.91 -23.65
N GLU A 219 -0.14 -5.11 -23.96
CA GLU A 219 -0.96 -6.32 -23.96
C GLU A 219 -1.46 -6.67 -22.54
N LEU A 220 -0.59 -6.60 -21.53
CA LEU A 220 -0.98 -6.91 -20.15
C LEU A 220 -1.89 -5.86 -19.52
N LEU A 221 -1.76 -4.59 -19.91
CA LEU A 221 -2.71 -3.52 -19.57
C LEU A 221 -4.08 -3.80 -20.18
N LYS A 222 -4.13 -4.17 -21.47
CA LYS A 222 -5.36 -4.52 -22.17
C LYS A 222 -6.07 -5.72 -21.54
N ARG A 223 -5.31 -6.70 -21.03
CA ARG A 223 -5.84 -7.85 -20.30
C ARG A 223 -6.29 -7.53 -18.87
N GLY A 224 -5.92 -6.35 -18.34
CA GLY A 224 -6.13 -6.00 -16.94
C GLY A 224 -5.26 -6.80 -15.95
N THR A 225 -4.26 -7.55 -16.45
CA THR A 225 -3.28 -8.27 -15.64
C THR A 225 -2.33 -7.29 -14.95
N VAL A 226 -1.88 -6.29 -15.72
CA VAL A 226 -1.15 -5.14 -15.19
C VAL A 226 -2.14 -3.99 -15.06
N LYS A 227 -2.03 -3.26 -13.96
CA LYS A 227 -2.85 -2.08 -13.66
C LYS A 227 -1.93 -0.89 -13.42
N THR A 228 -2.47 0.31 -13.61
CA THR A 228 -1.74 1.56 -13.39
C THR A 228 -2.10 2.14 -12.03
N ILE A 229 -1.09 2.53 -11.26
CA ILE A 229 -1.28 3.32 -10.04
C ILE A 229 -1.71 4.72 -10.48
N PRO A 230 -2.88 5.22 -10.01
CA PRO A 230 -3.27 6.58 -10.32
C PRO A 230 -2.21 7.55 -9.78
N VAL A 231 -1.90 8.57 -10.58
CA VAL A 231 -0.93 9.60 -10.20
C VAL A 231 -1.36 10.25 -8.88
N ASN A 232 -0.40 10.57 -8.02
CA ASN A 232 -0.62 11.22 -6.73
C ASN A 232 -1.46 10.41 -5.72
N SER A 233 -1.65 9.11 -5.94
CA SER A 233 -2.46 8.27 -5.06
C SER A 233 -1.62 7.34 -4.18
N VAL A 234 -1.98 7.25 -2.90
CA VAL A 234 -1.34 6.37 -1.92
C VAL A 234 -1.98 5.00 -2.08
N MET A 235 -1.16 4.00 -2.40
CA MET A 235 -1.64 2.65 -2.58
C MET A 235 -1.44 1.83 -1.30
N LEU A 236 -2.51 1.20 -0.82
CA LEU A 236 -2.41 0.11 0.15
C LEU A 236 -1.98 -1.15 -0.58
N MET A 237 -0.85 -1.71 -0.19
CA MET A 237 -0.28 -2.93 -0.75
C MET A 237 0.14 -3.88 0.38
N VAL A 238 0.26 -5.16 0.05
CA VAL A 238 0.74 -6.18 0.99
C VAL A 238 1.86 -6.98 0.34
N ALA A 239 2.93 -7.14 1.11
CA ALA A 239 4.07 -8.00 0.84
C ALA A 239 3.87 -9.35 1.56
N GLY A 240 4.25 -10.45 0.92
CA GLY A 240 4.08 -11.78 1.49
C GLY A 240 2.63 -12.27 1.58
N ASN A 241 1.78 -11.97 0.59
CA ASN A 241 0.34 -12.30 0.51
C ASN A 241 -0.06 -13.72 1.02
N GLY A 242 0.83 -14.73 0.90
CA GLY A 242 0.60 -16.09 1.39
C GLY A 242 0.99 -16.38 2.85
N SER A 243 1.67 -15.47 3.55
CA SER A 243 2.36 -15.73 4.80
C SER A 243 1.70 -15.14 6.05
N ALA A 244 1.87 -15.81 7.18
CA ALA A 244 1.49 -15.31 8.50
C ALA A 244 2.26 -14.03 8.90
N ASN A 245 3.41 -13.77 8.27
CA ASN A 245 4.26 -12.60 8.51
C ASN A 245 4.06 -11.49 7.45
N SER A 246 2.92 -11.49 6.75
CA SER A 246 2.58 -10.48 5.74
C SER A 246 2.85 -9.06 6.26
N GLN A 247 3.44 -8.21 5.42
CA GLN A 247 3.78 -6.83 5.76
C GLN A 247 2.94 -5.87 4.95
N ILE A 248 2.58 -4.74 5.54
CA ILE A 248 1.87 -3.69 4.82
C ILE A 248 2.90 -2.78 4.20
N THR A 249 2.76 -2.55 2.90
CA THR A 249 3.62 -1.64 2.18
C THR A 249 2.78 -0.59 1.51
N GLN A 250 3.19 0.67 1.61
CA GLN A 250 2.57 1.79 0.91
C GLN A 250 3.57 2.38 -0.06
N HIS A 251 3.20 2.40 -1.33
CA HIS A 251 3.99 3.02 -2.40
C HIS A 251 3.23 4.23 -2.92
N ILE A 252 3.94 5.32 -3.17
CA ILE A 252 3.39 6.43 -3.92
C ILE A 252 4.45 7.18 -4.72
N ALA A 253 4.10 7.55 -5.94
CA ALA A 253 4.74 8.64 -6.67
C ALA A 253 3.87 9.90 -6.57
N ALA A 254 4.42 10.98 -6.03
CA ALA A 254 3.93 12.33 -6.27
C ALA A 254 4.47 12.77 -7.64
N ARG A 255 3.60 12.85 -8.65
CA ARG A 255 3.92 13.29 -10.01
C ARG A 255 2.95 14.41 -10.41
N PRO A 256 3.36 15.39 -11.23
CA PRO A 256 2.36 16.17 -11.95
C PRO A 256 1.39 15.23 -12.71
N PRO A 257 0.12 15.62 -12.88
CA PRO A 257 -0.87 14.83 -13.61
C PRO A 257 -0.42 14.42 -15.03
N ASP A 258 0.55 15.12 -15.63
CA ASP A 258 1.06 14.86 -16.98
C ASP A 258 2.57 14.69 -17.03
N GLY A 259 3.03 13.51 -17.48
CA GLY A 259 4.23 13.29 -18.31
C GLY A 259 5.60 13.80 -17.85
N GLY A 260 5.72 14.47 -16.70
CA GLY A 260 6.95 15.14 -16.27
C GLY A 260 8.04 14.14 -15.88
N LEU A 261 9.30 14.53 -16.13
CA LEU A 261 10.51 13.79 -15.73
C LEU A 261 10.83 13.99 -14.24
N HIS A 262 10.44 15.13 -13.66
CA HIS A 262 10.66 15.41 -12.25
C HIS A 262 9.50 14.89 -11.39
N SER A 263 9.83 14.20 -10.30
CA SER A 263 8.85 13.59 -9.41
C SER A 263 9.43 13.42 -8.00
N ALA A 264 8.57 13.14 -7.03
CA ALA A 264 8.96 12.56 -5.76
C ALA A 264 8.30 11.19 -5.58
N PHE A 265 8.96 10.31 -4.86
CA PHE A 265 8.49 8.99 -4.49
C PHE A 265 8.60 8.86 -2.98
N PHE A 266 7.53 8.37 -2.36
CA PHE A 266 7.51 8.07 -0.93
C PHE A 266 7.10 6.61 -0.76
N GLN A 267 7.81 5.89 0.10
CA GLN A 267 7.45 4.51 0.44
C GLN A 267 7.59 4.29 1.94
N ARG A 268 6.62 3.55 2.48
CA ARG A 268 6.64 3.06 3.86
C ARG A 268 6.34 1.59 3.93
N GLN A 269 6.84 1.00 5.01
CA GLN A 269 6.60 -0.37 5.38
C GLN A 269 6.19 -0.45 6.85
N TYR A 270 5.19 -1.28 7.11
CA TYR A 270 4.71 -1.62 8.43
C TYR A 270 4.81 -3.10 8.68
N LYS A 271 5.03 -3.44 9.95
CA LYS A 271 4.97 -4.80 10.46
C LYS A 271 3.78 -4.94 11.39
N LEU A 272 3.12 -6.09 11.34
CA LEU A 272 2.10 -6.46 12.32
C LEU A 272 2.78 -6.92 13.61
N TYR A 273 2.30 -6.39 14.74
CA TYR A 273 2.66 -6.91 16.05
C TYR A 273 1.44 -7.66 16.62
N SER A 274 1.63 -8.93 16.99
CA SER A 274 0.56 -9.68 17.65
C SER A 274 0.29 -9.07 19.03
N SER A 275 -0.99 -8.92 19.37
CA SER A 275 -1.46 -8.42 20.67
C SER A 275 -0.99 -9.27 21.86
N GLN A 276 -0.40 -10.45 21.63
CA GLN A 276 0.20 -11.30 22.66
C GLN A 276 1.61 -10.88 23.10
N THR A 277 2.31 -10.03 22.34
CA THR A 277 3.67 -9.59 22.70
C THR A 277 3.70 -8.38 23.65
N SER A 278 2.57 -7.68 23.82
CA SER A 278 2.44 -6.52 24.69
C SER A 278 2.56 -6.84 26.19
N SER A 279 2.40 -8.10 26.59
CA SER A 279 2.43 -8.52 28.00
C SER A 279 3.84 -8.78 28.56
N LYS A 280 4.90 -8.79 27.74
CA LYS A 280 6.25 -9.17 28.21
C LYS A 280 7.27 -8.02 28.27
N ARG A 281 6.88 -6.78 27.99
CA ARG A 281 7.77 -5.60 28.08
C ARG A 281 7.46 -4.63 29.22
N GLN A 282 6.70 -5.08 30.24
CA GLN A 282 6.51 -4.32 31.49
C GLN A 282 7.30 -4.86 32.70
N LEU A 283 8.17 -5.85 32.50
CA LEU A 283 9.09 -6.32 33.53
C LEU A 283 10.45 -6.56 32.89
N LEU A 284 11.25 -5.50 32.80
CA LEU A 284 12.72 -5.47 32.95
C LEU A 284 13.14 -4.01 33.11
#